data_AF-A0A2M8AL29-F1
#
_entry.id   AF-A0A2M8AL29-F1
#
_cell.length_a   1.000
_cell.length_b   1.000
_cell.length_c   1.000
_cell.angle_alpha   90.00
_cell.angle_beta   90.00
_cell.angle_gamma   90.00
#
_symmetry.space_group_name_H-M   'P 1'
#
loop_
_entity.id
_entity.type
_entity.pdbx_description
1 polymer ?
#
loop_
_entity_poly.entity_id
_entity_poly.type
_entity_poly.pdbx_seq_one_letter_code
_entity_poly.pdbx_strand_id
1 'polypeptide(L)' 'MKVLFYTREFPPYVYGGAGVHVEYLADELSKLMDVEVRCFGDQEDQNGTLSVKGFPYENLVFNESNSQLKAVFQ' A
#
# COMPACT_ATOMS: atom_id res chain seq x y z
N MET A 1 -4.23 -9.70 -16.97
CA MET A 1 -3.76 -10.16 -15.65
C MET A 1 -3.57 -8.91 -14.81
N LYS A 2 -3.96 -8.92 -13.53
CA LYS A 2 -3.90 -7.75 -12.64
C LYS A 2 -3.20 -8.14 -11.34
N VAL A 3 -2.30 -7.29 -10.88
CA VAL A 3 -1.62 -7.44 -9.58
C VAL A 3 -2.18 -6.45 -8.57
N LEU A 4 -2.33 -6.91 -7.34
CA LEU A 4 -2.74 -6.10 -6.20
C LEU A 4 -1.66 -6.17 -5.12
N PHE A 5 -1.03 -5.05 -4.83
CA PHE A 5 -0.12 -4.89 -3.70
C PHE A 5 -0.86 -4.41 -2.47
N TYR A 6 -0.63 -5.07 -1.34
CA TYR A 6 -0.94 -4.55 -0.01
C TYR A 6 0.36 -4.15 0.66
N THR A 7 0.49 -2.87 1.00
CA THR A 7 1.68 -2.32 1.64
C THR A 7 1.27 -1.38 2.77
N ARG A 8 2.11 -1.20 3.78
CA ARG A 8 1.89 -0.15 4.77
C ARG A 8 2.23 1.23 4.20
N GLU A 9 3.27 1.28 3.37
CA GLU A 9 3.88 2.52 2.88
C GLU A 9 3.84 2.56 1.35
N PHE A 10 3.47 3.71 0.82
CA PHE A 10 3.53 4.05 -0.60
C PHE A 10 3.60 5.58 -0.71
N PRO A 11 4.19 6.17 -1.78
CA PRO A 11 4.28 7.62 -1.91
C PRO A 11 2.94 8.33 -1.63
N PRO A 12 2.97 9.50 -0.95
CA PRO A 12 4.16 10.19 -0.44
C PRO A 12 4.68 9.68 0.92
N TYR A 13 4.08 8.62 1.49
CA TYR A 13 4.36 8.14 2.86
C TYR A 13 5.27 6.91 2.88
N VAL A 14 6.52 7.09 2.44
CA VAL A 14 7.56 6.05 2.46
C VAL A 14 8.65 6.43 3.46
N TYR A 15 8.89 5.55 4.45
CA TYR A 15 9.81 5.78 5.56
C TYR A 15 10.83 4.65 5.73
N GLY A 16 10.63 3.50 5.09
CA GLY A 16 11.54 2.36 5.16
C GLY A 16 11.76 1.66 3.82
N GLY A 17 12.71 0.72 3.82
CA GLY A 17 13.09 -0.02 2.61
C GLY A 17 11.97 -0.86 2.00
N ALA A 18 10.98 -1.27 2.80
CA ALA A 18 9.81 -2.01 2.30
C ALA A 18 8.91 -1.13 1.43
N GLY A 19 8.62 0.11 1.84
CA GLY A 19 7.85 1.06 1.04
C GLY A 19 8.57 1.41 -0.27
N VAL A 20 9.88 1.66 -0.19
CA VAL A 20 10.74 1.89 -1.36
C VAL A 20 10.67 0.71 -2.33
N HIS A 21 10.72 -0.52 -1.82
CA HIS A 21 10.65 -1.71 -2.68
C HIS A 21 9.32 -1.79 -3.44
N VAL A 22 8.19 -1.57 -2.76
CA VAL A 22 6.86 -1.62 -3.39
C VAL A 22 6.68 -0.49 -4.39
N GLU A 23 7.17 0.72 -4.09
CA GLU A 23 7.13 1.87 -5.00
C GLU A 23 7.75 1.56 -6.36
N TYR A 24 9.04 1.19 -6.38
CA TYR A 24 9.74 0.93 -7.64
C TYR A 24 9.23 -0.32 -8.35
N LEU A 25 8.86 -1.36 -7.60
CA LEU A 25 8.28 -2.57 -8.20
C LEU A 25 6.93 -2.29 -8.85
N ALA A 26 6.05 -1.51 -8.20
CA ALA A 26 4.75 -1.16 -8.75
C ALA A 26 4.88 -0.30 -10.01
N ASP A 27 5.79 0.68 -10.02
CA ASP A 27 6.06 1.52 -11.19
C ASP A 27 6.53 0.70 -12.39
N GLU A 28 7.58 -0.13 -12.22
CA GLU A 28 8.11 -0.94 -13.32
C GLU A 28 7.12 -2.01 -13.79
N LEU A 29 6.36 -2.62 -12.87
CA LEU A 29 5.37 -3.64 -13.23
C LEU A 29 4.17 -3.04 -13.96
N SER A 30 3.80 -1.79 -13.66
CA SER A 30 2.68 -1.10 -14.32
C SER A 30 2.91 -0.94 -15.83
N LYS A 31 4.17 -0.87 -16.27
CA LYS A 31 4.56 -0.82 -17.68
C LYS A 31 4.20 -2.10 -18.45
N LEU A 32 3.94 -3.20 -17.73
CA LEU A 32 3.69 -4.53 -18.30
C LEU A 32 2.26 -5.04 -18.05
N MET A 33 1.57 -4.56 -17.01
CA MET A 33 0.22 -4.99 -16.64
C MET A 33 -0.51 -4.00 -15.73
N ASP A 34 -1.80 -4.25 -15.49
CA ASP A 34 -2.59 -3.47 -14.53
C ASP A 34 -2.12 -3.72 -13.09
N VAL A 35 -1.84 -2.64 -12.36
CA VAL A 35 -1.37 -2.68 -10.97
C VAL A 35 -2.29 -1.82 -10.09
N GLU A 36 -2.71 -2.40 -8.97
CA GLU A 36 -3.39 -1.67 -7.90
C GLU A 36 -2.54 -1.76 -6.62
N VAL A 37 -2.36 -0.63 -5.96
CA VAL A 37 -1.71 -0.54 -4.65
C VAL A 37 -2.74 -0.11 -3.63
N ARG A 38 -2.85 -0.87 -2.54
CA ARG A 38 -3.59 -0.49 -1.35
C ARG A 38 -2.61 -0.25 -0.22
N CYS A 39 -2.61 0.98 0.26
CA CYS A 39 -1.70 1.46 1.28
C CYS A 39 -2.45 2.14 2.44
N PHE A 40 -1.73 2.47 3.50
CA PHE A 40 -2.26 3.38 4.52
C PHE A 40 -1.92 4.83 4.15
N GLY A 41 -2.88 5.73 4.39
CA GLY A 41 -2.81 7.13 4.00
C GLY A 41 -4.13 7.61 3.38
N ASP A 42 -4.05 8.70 2.63
CA ASP A 42 -5.18 9.39 2.00
C ASP A 42 -5.08 9.43 0.47
N GLN A 43 -4.20 8.62 -0.13
CA GLN A 43 -3.97 8.60 -1.56
C GLN A 43 -5.23 8.18 -2.34
N GLU A 44 -5.49 8.87 -3.43
CA GLU A 44 -6.49 8.49 -4.43
C GLU A 44 -5.94 8.86 -5.81
N ASP A 45 -4.93 8.09 -6.24
CA ASP A 45 -4.15 8.39 -7.44
C ASP A 45 -4.39 7.34 -8.53
N GLN A 46 -4.38 7.81 -9.78
CA GLN A 46 -4.39 6.95 -10.95
C GLN A 46 -3.43 7.50 -12.01
N ASN A 47 -2.44 6.69 -12.39
CA ASN A 47 -1.48 7.03 -13.44
C ASN A 47 -1.35 5.86 -14.42
N GLY A 48 -1.99 6.00 -15.59
CA GLY A 48 -2.04 4.94 -16.59
C GLY A 48 -2.69 3.67 -16.03
N THR A 49 -1.91 2.58 -16.00
CA THR A 49 -2.30 1.25 -15.51
C THR A 49 -2.02 1.04 -14.02
N LEU A 50 -1.42 2.03 -13.34
CA LEU A 50 -1.20 2.03 -11.90
C LEU A 50 -2.30 2.83 -11.20
N SER A 51 -2.93 2.21 -10.20
CA SER A 51 -3.90 2.87 -9.30
C SER A 51 -3.46 2.70 -7.85
N VAL A 52 -3.66 3.74 -7.05
CA VAL A 52 -3.28 3.76 -5.64
C VAL A 52 -4.48 4.20 -4.81
N LYS A 53 -4.78 3.43 -3.77
CA LYS A 53 -5.82 3.77 -2.80
C LYS A 53 -5.30 3.66 -1.39
N GLY A 54 -5.28 4.80 -0.71
CA GLY A 54 -5.02 4.94 0.71
C GLY A 54 -6.22 4.54 1.55
N PHE A 55 -5.94 4.00 2.73
CA PHE A 55 -6.92 3.74 3.78
C PHE A 55 -6.42 4.36 5.09
N PRO A 56 -7.32 4.88 5.96
CA PRO A 56 -6.93 5.38 7.26
C PRO A 56 -6.24 4.28 8.07
N TYR A 57 -5.10 4.61 8.66
CA TYR A 57 -4.37 3.70 9.54
C TYR A 57 -5.12 3.47 10.87
N GLU A 58 -5.71 4.54 11.41
CA GLU A 58 -6.54 4.44 12.61
C GLU A 58 -7.86 3.75 12.25
N ASN A 59 -7.99 2.49 12.67
CA ASN A 59 -9.21 1.73 12.50
C ASN A 59 -9.56 0.99 13.78
N LEU A 60 -10.77 1.25 14.31
CA LEU A 60 -11.28 0.61 15.52
C LEU A 60 -11.33 -0.92 15.41
N VAL A 61 -11.42 -1.46 14.19
CA VAL A 61 -11.39 -2.92 13.93
C VAL A 61 -10.06 -3.54 14.36
N PHE A 62 -8.95 -2.79 14.36
CA PHE A 62 -7.66 -3.29 14.82
C PHE A 62 -7.59 -3.51 16.33
N ASN A 63 -8.48 -2.89 17.11
CA ASN A 63 -8.50 -3.05 18.57
C ASN A 63 -8.80 -4.50 18.99
N GLU A 64 -9.62 -5.20 18.19
CA GLU A 64 -10.01 -6.60 18.42
C GLU A 64 -9.08 -7.61 17.72
N SER A 65 -8.07 -7.13 16.98
CA SER A 65 -7.14 -8.01 16.27
C SER A 65 -6.23 -8.77 17.23
N ASN A 66 -5.75 -9.95 16.80
CA ASN A 66 -4.79 -10.76 17.54
C ASN A 66 -3.56 -9.90 17.94
N SER A 67 -3.11 -10.01 19.19
CA SER A 67 -1.97 -9.23 19.72
C SER A 67 -0.67 -9.42 18.94
N GLN A 68 -0.46 -10.59 18.33
CA GLN A 68 0.70 -10.84 17.46
C GLN A 68 0.66 -10.02 16.16
N LEU A 69 -0.54 -9.63 15.71
CA LEU A 69 -0.73 -8.78 14.53
C LEU A 69 -0.65 -7.29 14.90
N LYS A 70 -0.91 -6.93 16.17
CA LYS A 70 -0.87 -5.53 16.63
C LYS A 70 0.50 -4.88 16.48
N ALA A 71 1.61 -5.63 16.60
CA ALA A 71 2.96 -5.07 16.43
C ALA A 71 3.25 -4.56 15.00
N VAL A 72 2.52 -5.05 13.98
CA VAL A 72 2.60 -4.54 12.61
C VAL A 72 1.77 -3.26 12.43
N PHE A 73 0.77 -3.08 13.28
CA PHE A 73 -0.17 -1.94 13.31
C PHE A 73 0.07 -0.98 14.50
N GLN A 74 1.21 -1.08 15.18
CA GLN A 74 1.69 -0.10 16.16
C GLN A 74 2.94 0.62 15.63
#